data_AF-A0A6V7I9G3-F1
#
_entry.id   AF-A0A6V7I9G3-F1
#
_cell.length_a   1.000
_cell.length_b   1.000
_cell.length_c   1.000
_cell.angle_alpha   90.00
_cell.angle_beta   90.00
_cell.angle_gamma   90.00
#
_symmetry.space_group_name_H-M   'P 1'
#
loop_
_entity.id
_entity.type
_entity.pdbx_description
1 polymer ?
#
loop_
_entity_poly.entity_id
_entity_poly.type
_entity_poly.pdbx_seq_one_letter_code
_entity_poly.pdbx_strand_id
1 'polypeptide(L)' 'YKNGKYLRANKNTLVSLNEKGDVELTLAHVMPEDAGFYSCIAMNEAGRAETTTNISVVTKPYENNGGNEKNHTSDE' A
#
# COMPACT_ATOMS: atom_id res chain seq x y z
N TYR A 1 6.30 -0.64 -11.08
CA TYR A 1 7.36 -0.33 -10.09
C TYR A 1 6.73 0.21 -8.83
N LYS A 2 7.39 0.01 -7.68
CA LYS A 2 7.10 0.69 -6.41
C LYS A 2 8.40 1.29 -5.87
N ASN A 3 8.40 2.60 -5.62
CA ASN A 3 9.57 3.34 -5.12
C ASN A 3 10.85 3.08 -5.96
N GLY A 4 10.72 3.10 -7.29
CA GLY A 4 11.83 2.85 -8.21
C GLY A 4 12.29 1.39 -8.32
N LYS A 5 11.70 0.46 -7.56
CA LYS A 5 12.01 -0.98 -7.62
C LYS A 5 10.93 -1.75 -8.37
N TYR A 6 11.30 -2.87 -8.98
CA TYR A 6 10.33 -3.77 -9.61
C TYR A 6 9.28 -4.19 -8.59
N LEU A 7 8.02 -4.11 -8.99
CA LEU A 7 6.92 -4.54 -8.15
C LEU A 7 6.90 -6.07 -8.16
N ARG A 8 6.95 -6.69 -6.98
CA ARG A 8 6.91 -8.15 -6.86
C ARG A 8 5.47 -8.63 -6.65
N ALA A 9 4.94 -9.36 -7.63
CA ALA A 9 3.64 -9.99 -7.50
C ALA A 9 3.63 -11.01 -6.36
N ASN A 10 2.52 -11.06 -5.62
CA ASN A 10 2.30 -11.98 -4.51
C ASN A 10 0.79 -12.11 -4.26
N LYS A 11 0.37 -12.89 -3.24
CA LYS A 11 -1.05 -13.11 -2.92
C LYS A 11 -1.87 -11.84 -2.68
N ASN A 12 -1.22 -10.74 -2.28
CA ASN A 12 -1.82 -9.45 -1.98
C ASN A 12 -1.50 -8.38 -3.06
N THR A 13 -0.68 -8.70 -4.05
CA THR A 13 -0.27 -7.78 -5.12
C THR A 13 -0.36 -8.50 -6.44
N LEU A 14 -1.40 -8.21 -7.21
CA LEU A 14 -1.65 -8.82 -8.51
C LEU A 14 -1.47 -7.77 -9.60
N VAL A 15 -0.80 -8.17 -10.69
CA VAL A 15 -0.68 -7.36 -11.90
C VAL A 15 -1.26 -8.19 -13.03
N SER A 16 -2.24 -7.64 -13.74
CA SER A 16 -2.82 -8.26 -14.93
C SER A 16 -2.60 -7.36 -16.15
N LEU A 17 -2.44 -7.99 -17.30
CA LEU A 17 -2.39 -7.36 -18.61
C LEU A 17 -3.38 -8.11 -19.49
N ASN A 18 -4.37 -7.42 -20.03
CA ASN A 18 -5.34 -8.03 -20.93
C ASN A 18 -4.88 -7.95 -22.39
N GLU A 19 -5.58 -8.65 -23.29
CA GLU A 19 -5.28 -8.67 -24.73
C GLU A 19 -5.45 -7.30 -25.41
N LYS A 20 -6.19 -6.38 -24.79
CA LYS A 20 -6.38 -5.01 -25.29
C LYS A 20 -5.23 -4.07 -24.90
N GLY A 21 -4.30 -4.52 -24.07
CA GLY A 21 -3.19 -3.72 -23.57
C GLY A 21 -3.48 -2.97 -22.27
N ASP A 22 -4.62 -3.21 -21.62
CA ASP A 22 -4.92 -2.59 -20.33
C ASP A 22 -4.14 -3.30 -19.22
N VAL A 23 -3.43 -2.52 -18.42
CA VAL A 23 -2.69 -2.99 -17.24
C VAL A 23 -3.47 -2.63 -15.99
N GLU A 24 -3.74 -3.61 -15.14
CA GLU A 24 -4.39 -3.42 -13.84
C GLU A 24 -3.46 -3.86 -12.71
N LEU A 25 -3.42 -3.04 -11.65
CA LEU A 25 -2.72 -3.34 -10.39
C LEU A 25 -3.74 -3.46 -9.27
N THR A 26 -3.81 -4.63 -8.65
CA THR A 26 -4.70 -4.92 -7.53
C THR A 26 -3.88 -5.13 -6.26
N LEU A 27 -4.17 -4.33 -5.22
CA LEU A 27 -3.59 -4.42 -3.88
C LEU A 27 -4.68 -4.91 -2.90
N ALA A 28 -4.56 -6.16 -2.44
CA ALA A 28 -5.48 -6.75 -1.47
C ALA A 28 -4.90 -6.70 -0.05
N HIS A 29 -5.75 -6.57 0.97
CA HIS A 29 -5.34 -6.47 2.37
C HIS A 29 -4.25 -5.41 2.61
N VAL A 30 -4.51 -4.20 2.12
CA VAL A 30 -3.54 -3.07 2.12
C VAL A 30 -3.05 -2.76 3.53
N MET A 31 -1.74 -2.68 3.70
CA MET A 31 -1.05 -2.32 4.94
C MET A 31 -0.28 -0.99 4.79
N PRO A 32 0.15 -0.33 5.88
CA PRO A 32 0.94 0.90 5.80
C PRO A 32 2.19 0.80 4.92
N GLU A 33 2.82 -0.38 4.88
CA GLU A 33 4.00 -0.64 4.05
C GLU A 33 3.69 -0.60 2.55
N ASP A 34 2.41 -0.70 2.15
CA ASP A 34 1.95 -0.58 0.77
C ASP A 34 1.94 0.86 0.27
N ALA A 35 2.07 1.86 1.15
CA ALA A 35 2.21 3.25 0.74
C ALA A 35 3.48 3.48 -0.12
N GLY A 36 3.40 4.43 -1.05
CA GLY A 36 4.53 4.87 -1.85
C GLY A 36 4.19 5.26 -3.28
N PHE A 37 5.23 5.49 -4.07
CA PHE A 37 5.11 5.87 -5.48
C PHE A 37 5.06 4.65 -6.37
N TYR A 38 3.97 4.51 -7.12
CA TYR A 38 3.74 3.45 -8.09
C TYR A 38 3.89 4.01 -9.49
N SER A 39 4.70 3.34 -10.30
CA SER A 39 4.95 3.73 -11.69
C SER A 39 4.64 2.57 -12.63
N CYS A 40 3.83 2.84 -13.65
CA CYS A 40 3.60 1.95 -14.78
C CYS A 40 4.39 2.46 -15.99
N ILE A 41 5.11 1.55 -16.64
CA ILE A 41 5.98 1.88 -17.78
C ILE A 41 5.59 0.94 -18.92
N ALA A 42 5.13 1.52 -20.03
CA ALA A 42 4.83 0.81 -21.27
C ALA A 42 5.91 1.15 -22.31
N MET A 43 6.46 0.12 -22.97
CA MET A 43 7.54 0.28 -23.94
C MET A 43 7.25 -0.50 -25.22
N ASN A 44 7.55 0.11 -26.36
CA ASN A 44 7.54 -0.51 -27.68
C ASN A 44 8.72 0.02 -28.51
N GLU A 45 8.84 -0.37 -29.78
CA GLU A 45 9.94 0.07 -30.65
C GLU A 45 9.98 1.58 -30.90
N ALA A 46 8.83 2.26 -30.80
CA ALA A 46 8.74 3.71 -30.99
C ALA A 46 9.18 4.49 -29.73
N GLY A 47 9.17 3.87 -28.55
CA GLY A 47 9.65 4.51 -27.32
C GLY A 47 8.98 4.00 -26.04
N ARG A 48 8.86 4.91 -25.07
CA ARG A 48 8.40 4.63 -23.70
C ARG A 48 7.36 5.67 -23.26
N ALA A 49 6.30 5.18 -22.64
CA ALA A 49 5.35 5.98 -21.86
C ALA A 49 5.42 5.58 -20.38
N GLU A 50 5.28 6.55 -19.48
CA GLU A 50 5.31 6.33 -18.04
C GLU A 50 4.24 7.16 -17.32
N THR A 51 3.55 6.53 -16.37
CA THR A 51 2.60 7.17 -15.47
C THR A 51 2.97 6.83 -14.03
N THR A 52 2.99 7.83 -13.15
CA THR A 52 3.32 7.66 -11.73
C THR A 52 2.24 8.27 -10.84
N THR A 53 1.89 7.55 -9.77
CA THR A 53 0.92 7.97 -8.75
C THR A 53 1.45 7.68 -7.35
N ASN A 54 1.17 8.55 -6.39
CA ASN A 54 1.45 8.32 -4.98
C ASN A 54 0.23 7.67 -4.29
N ILE A 55 0.45 6.57 -3.57
CA ILE A 55 -0.56 5.89 -2.77
C ILE A 55 -0.28 6.16 -1.28
N SER A 56 -1.26 6.75 -0.60
CA SER A 56 -1.26 6.93 0.86
C SER A 56 -2.21 5.93 1.52
N VAL A 57 -1.73 5.23 2.55
CA VAL A 57 -2.55 4.30 3.35
C VAL A 57 -2.79 4.92 4.72
N VAL A 58 -4.07 5.05 5.11
CA VAL A 58 -4.47 5.62 6.40
C VAL A 58 -5.10 4.52 7.24
N THR A 59 -4.55 4.30 8.43
CA THR A 59 -5.10 3.38 9.43
C THR A 59 -6.05 4.11 10.37
N LYS A 60 -7.01 3.38 10.94
CA LYS A 60 -7.84 3.94 12.02
C LYS A 60 -6.95 4.25 13.22
N PRO A 61 -7.16 5.39 13.89
CA PRO A 61 -6.52 5.63 15.18
C PRO A 61 -6.93 4.53 16.17
N TYR A 62 -5.99 4.07 16.98
CA TYR A 62 -6.32 3.20 18.09
C TYR A 62 -7.03 4.04 19.16
N GLU A 63 -8.27 3.71 19.52
CA GLU A 63 -8.92 4.31 20.68
C GLU A 63 -8.34 3.66 21.94
N ASN A 64 -7.37 4.32 22.58
CA ASN A 64 -6.90 3.92 23.89
C ASN A 64 -7.96 4.33 24.93
N ASN A 65 -8.84 3.39 25.32
CA ASN A 65 -9.70 3.57 26.48
C ASN A 65 -8.85 3.52 27.77
N GLY A 66 -8.09 4.59 28.01
CA GLY A 66 -7.42 4.86 29.27
C GLY A 66 -8.43 5.26 30.32
N GLY A 67 -9.07 4.27 30.96
CA GLY A 67 -9.95 4.43 32.10
C GLY A 67 -9.38 3.80 33.36
N ASN A 68 -8.98 4.67 34.29
CA ASN A 68 -8.65 4.47 35.71
C ASN A 68 -7.29 3.87 36.11
N GLU A 69 -6.36 4.78 36.39
CA GLU A 69 -5.64 4.77 37.66
C GLU A 69 -6.64 4.66 38.83
N LYS A 70 -6.61 3.55 39.58
CA LYS A 70 -7.03 3.55 40.98
C LYS A 70 -5.83 3.11 41.82
N ASN A 71 -5.10 4.12 42.27
CA ASN A 71 -4.33 4.03 43.51
C ASN A 71 -5.33 3.71 44.63
N HIS A 72 -5.29 2.50 45.18
CA HIS A 72 -5.83 2.25 46.51
C HIS A 72 -4.69 1.71 47.37
N THR A 73 -4.34 2.54 48.34
CA THR A 73 -3.31 2.35 49.35
C THR A 73 -3.51 1.05 50.10
N SER A 74 -2.39 0.38 50.36
CA SER A 74 -2.30 -0.60 51.44
C SER A 74 -2.38 0.17 52.75
N ASP A 75 -3.52 0.10 53.42
CA ASP A 75 -3.65 0.48 54.83
C ASP A 75 -4.02 -0.79 55.61
N GLU A 76 -3.04 -1.23 56.41
CA GLU A 76 -3.03 -2.15 57.57
C GLU A 76 -4.02 -3.33 57.63
#